data_AF-A0AAE0QNR2-F1
#
_entry.id   AF-A0AAE0QNR2-F1
#
_cell.length_a   1.000
_cell.length_b   1.000
_cell.length_c   1.000
_cell.angle_alpha   90.00
_cell.angle_beta   90.00
_cell.angle_gamma   90.00
#
_symmetry.space_group_name_H-M   'P 1'
#
loop_
_entity.id
_entity.type
_entity.pdbx_description
1 polymer ?
#
loop_
_entity_poly.entity_id
_entity_poly.type
_entity_poly.pdbx_seq_one_letter_code
_entity_poly.pdbx_strand_id
1 'polypeptide(L)'
;MDKIRLHIANSKRLSDCNVLIFTETWLHSGVPDNAIELAGHHTLQADRSADDSSKTRERTIKVWLGGQTLYFRTGFSTLDINTFTSSVLDYINTTIDSVTMENQITTYLNQKPWMNKEVRLLLKAHNTTFRSGDTQAYSTSRANLMRGIKKAKYCYKLKVEELFSNSDPRRMWQGIQAISDYKPSSSTMNDIDASFLNKLNSFYVRFERDNKEKGITTRPSADHQTLTLTSTDVYNVLSQINA
;
A
#
# COMPACT_ATOMS: atom_id res chain seq x y z
N MET A 1 6.72 14.81 5.96
CA MET A 1 8.16 15.07 5.79
C MET A 1 9.05 14.35 6.80
N ASP A 2 8.68 14.28 8.08
CA ASP A 2 9.56 13.70 9.12
C ASP A 2 9.97 12.24 8.93
N LYS A 3 9.14 11.41 8.28
CA LYS A 3 9.50 10.02 7.98
C LYS A 3 10.57 9.92 6.90
N ILE A 4 10.55 10.85 5.93
CA ILE A 4 11.53 10.98 4.84
C ILE A 4 12.85 11.51 5.42
N ARG A 5 12.79 12.59 6.23
CA ARG A 5 13.94 13.10 7.02
C ARG A 5 14.63 11.99 7.81
N LEU A 6 13.84 11.17 8.51
CA LEU A 6 14.36 10.04 9.28
C LEU A 6 14.98 8.94 8.41
N HIS A 7 14.41 8.67 7.24
CA HIS A 7 14.96 7.69 6.29
C HIS A 7 16.28 8.17 5.70
N ILE A 8 16.40 9.45 5.35
CA ILE A 8 17.65 10.03 4.85
C ILE A 8 18.72 10.04 5.92
N ALA A 9 18.38 10.39 7.17
CA ALA A 9 19.33 10.41 8.28
C ALA A 9 19.85 9.01 8.66
N ASN A 10 19.05 7.95 8.47
CA ASN A 10 19.39 6.60 8.96
C ASN A 10 19.70 5.59 7.85
N SER A 11 19.48 5.95 6.58
CA SER A 11 19.80 5.09 5.44
C SER A 11 20.96 5.70 4.69
N LYS A 12 22.13 5.07 4.79
CA LYS A 12 23.32 5.47 4.03
C LYS A 12 23.03 5.59 2.53
N ARG A 13 22.16 4.72 2.02
CA ARG A 13 21.70 4.74 0.63
C ARG A 13 20.95 6.02 0.25
N LEU A 14 20.19 6.61 1.16
CA LEU A 14 19.41 7.82 0.92
C LEU A 14 20.16 9.09 1.33
N SER A 15 21.06 9.01 2.31
CA SER A 15 21.97 10.13 2.66
C SER A 15 22.95 10.43 1.55
N ASP A 16 23.39 9.39 0.83
CA ASP A 16 24.38 9.50 -0.25
C ASP A 16 23.72 9.84 -1.61
N CYS A 17 22.40 10.03 -1.65
CA CYS A 17 21.72 10.46 -2.86
C CYS A 17 22.03 11.93 -3.17
N ASN A 18 22.59 12.20 -4.34
CA ASN A 18 22.79 13.57 -4.83
C ASN A 18 21.51 14.21 -5.37
N VAL A 19 20.48 13.42 -5.70
CA VAL A 19 19.19 13.92 -6.17
C VAL A 19 18.05 13.11 -5.57
N LEU A 20 17.04 13.77 -5.02
CA LEU A 20 15.78 13.15 -4.62
C LEU A 20 14.62 13.78 -5.38
N ILE A 21 13.83 12.97 -6.07
CA ILE A 21 12.67 13.42 -6.84
C ILE A 21 11.41 12.80 -6.23
N PHE A 22 10.47 13.66 -5.86
CA PHE A 22 9.15 13.24 -5.38
C PHE A 22 8.10 13.67 -6.40
N THR A 23 7.42 12.69 -7.00
CA THR A 23 6.27 12.91 -7.86
C THR A 23 4.98 12.66 -7.07
N GLU A 24 3.86 13.21 -7.53
CA GLU A 24 2.55 13.09 -6.86
C GLU A 24 2.53 13.62 -5.42
N THR A 25 3.32 14.68 -5.17
CA THR A 25 3.26 15.35 -3.87
C THR A 25 1.98 16.18 -3.81
N TRP A 26 1.14 15.92 -2.80
CA TRP A 26 -0.08 16.68 -2.51
C TRP A 26 0.26 18.00 -1.81
N LEU A 27 1.24 18.73 -2.34
CA LEU A 27 1.77 19.98 -1.79
C LEU A 27 1.33 21.12 -2.69
N HIS A 28 0.89 22.22 -2.09
CA HIS A 28 0.45 23.44 -2.77
C HIS A 28 1.34 24.62 -2.36
N SER A 29 1.23 25.75 -3.07
CA SER A 29 2.04 26.96 -2.87
C SER A 29 1.91 27.59 -1.48
N GLY A 30 0.87 27.22 -0.73
CA GLY A 30 0.66 27.66 0.66
C GLY A 30 1.46 26.86 1.70
N VAL A 31 2.21 25.82 1.30
CA VAL A 31 3.11 25.08 2.19
C VAL A 31 4.48 25.77 2.18
N PRO A 32 4.95 26.31 3.32
CA PRO A 32 6.22 27.03 3.36
C PRO A 32 7.41 26.07 3.18
N ASP A 33 8.48 26.55 2.54
CA ASP A 33 9.67 25.76 2.20
C ASP A 33 10.34 25.10 3.42
N ASN A 34 10.30 25.75 4.59
CA ASN A 34 10.83 25.19 5.83
C ASN A 34 10.12 23.89 6.29
N ALA A 35 8.83 23.73 5.96
CA ALA A 35 8.05 22.54 6.30
C ALA A 35 8.47 21.32 5.48
N ILE A 36 9.12 21.58 4.34
CA ILE A 36 9.56 20.59 3.37
C ILE A 36 11.07 20.53 3.23
N GLU A 37 11.87 21.29 3.96
CA GLU A 37 13.33 21.26 3.85
C GLU A 37 13.95 19.91 4.31
N LEU A 38 15.09 19.52 3.74
CA LEU A 38 15.87 18.33 4.10
C LEU A 38 17.30 18.83 4.24
N ALA A 39 17.89 18.57 5.39
CA ALA A 39 19.26 18.97 5.67
C ALA A 39 20.21 18.45 4.57
N GLY A 40 21.07 19.34 4.06
CA GLY A 40 22.05 19.03 3.03
C GLY A 40 21.52 19.00 1.60
N HIS A 41 20.24 19.35 1.38
CA HIS A 41 19.64 19.35 0.04
C HIS A 41 18.92 20.66 -0.27
N HIS A 42 19.19 21.24 -1.44
CA HIS A 42 18.44 22.38 -1.95
C HIS A 42 17.09 21.93 -2.49
N THR A 43 16.00 22.59 -2.10
CA THR A 43 14.64 22.23 -2.52
C THR A 43 14.20 23.08 -3.71
N LEU A 44 13.73 22.42 -4.77
CA LEU A 44 13.07 23.05 -5.91
C LEU A 44 11.62 22.54 -5.99
N GLN A 45 10.67 23.47 -6.07
CA GLN A 45 9.24 23.21 -6.14
C GLN A 45 8.67 23.74 -7.45
N ALA A 46 7.98 22.88 -8.19
CA ALA A 46 7.20 23.24 -9.36
C ALA A 46 5.73 22.88 -9.12
N ASP A 47 4.96 23.85 -8.63
CA ASP A 47 3.50 23.73 -8.47
C ASP A 47 2.81 24.03 -9.80
N ARG A 48 1.73 23.29 -10.12
CA ARG A 48 0.88 23.63 -11.27
C ARG A 48 -0.12 24.71 -10.90
N SER A 49 -0.31 25.68 -11.81
CA SER A 49 -1.38 26.67 -11.71
C SER A 49 -2.75 26.00 -11.78
N ALA A 50 -3.72 26.55 -11.05
CA ALA A 50 -5.12 26.09 -11.08
C ALA A 50 -5.74 26.15 -12.49
N ASP A 51 -5.21 27.02 -13.35
CA ASP A 51 -5.72 27.24 -14.71
C ASP A 51 -5.30 26.15 -15.72
N ASP A 52 -4.29 25.34 -15.41
CA ASP A 52 -3.73 24.34 -16.33
C ASP A 52 -4.35 22.93 -16.18
N SER A 53 -5.43 22.80 -15.40
CA SER A 53 -5.91 21.50 -14.92
C SER A 53 -7.39 21.27 -15.16
N SER A 54 -7.74 20.51 -16.21
CA SER A 54 -9.10 19.97 -16.40
C SER A 54 -9.45 18.82 -15.43
N LYS A 55 -8.64 18.59 -14.40
CA LYS A 55 -8.84 17.54 -13.38
C LYS A 55 -8.82 18.14 -11.97
N THR A 56 -9.75 17.71 -11.13
CA THR A 56 -10.01 18.21 -9.77
C THR A 56 -8.91 17.92 -8.73
N ARG A 57 -7.68 17.57 -9.17
CA ARG A 57 -6.61 17.08 -8.27
C ARG A 57 -5.25 17.55 -8.77
N GLU A 58 -4.71 18.54 -8.06
CA GLU A 58 -3.37 19.12 -8.22
C GLU A 58 -2.27 18.06 -8.08
N ARG A 59 -1.20 18.16 -8.88
CA ARG A 59 -0.06 17.24 -8.87
C ARG A 59 1.24 18.03 -8.96
N THR A 60 2.07 17.95 -7.91
CA THR A 60 3.31 18.71 -7.77
C THR A 60 4.53 17.79 -7.82
N ILE A 61 5.57 18.21 -8.56
CA ILE A 61 6.87 17.53 -8.64
C ILE A 61 7.88 18.35 -7.82
N LYS A 62 8.65 17.70 -6.95
CA LYS A 62 9.72 18.34 -6.17
C LYS A 62 11.05 17.64 -6.37
N VAL A 63 12.10 18.43 -6.60
CA VAL A 63 13.47 17.97 -6.89
C VAL A 63 14.41 18.54 -5.84
N TRP A 64 15.29 17.70 -5.31
CA TRP A 64 16.16 18.05 -4.20
C TRP A 64 17.58 17.68 -4.56
N LEU A 65 18.50 18.65 -4.53
CA LEU A 65 19.88 18.46 -4.98
C LEU A 65 20.84 18.46 -3.79
N GLY A 66 21.60 17.38 -3.63
CA GLY A 66 22.69 17.20 -2.66
C GLY A 66 23.99 17.82 -3.19
N GLY A 67 24.63 18.64 -2.37
CA GLY A 67 25.68 19.57 -2.82
C GLY A 67 27.06 18.97 -3.08
N GLN A 68 27.65 19.33 -4.23
CA GLN A 68 28.99 19.93 -4.36
C GLN A 68 28.90 21.03 -5.44
N THR A 69 29.32 22.25 -5.13
CA THR A 69 29.45 23.34 -6.13
C THR A 69 30.58 22.99 -7.09
N LEU A 70 30.25 22.43 -8.25
CA LEU A 70 31.20 22.24 -9.34
C LEU A 70 31.32 23.55 -10.12
N TYR A 71 32.42 24.27 -9.90
CA TYR A 71 32.82 25.37 -10.76
C TYR A 71 33.28 24.78 -12.10
N PHE A 72 32.42 24.83 -13.11
CA PHE A 72 32.83 24.54 -14.48
C PHE A 72 33.72 25.69 -14.98
N ARG A 73 35.03 25.44 -15.06
CA ARG A 73 35.96 26.34 -15.74
C ARG A 73 35.80 26.13 -17.24
N THR A 74 35.07 27.03 -17.91
CA THR A 74 34.98 27.05 -19.37
C THR A 74 36.29 27.56 -19.94
N GLY A 75 37.20 26.65 -20.28
CA GLY A 75 38.27 26.89 -21.23
C GLY A 75 37.94 26.16 -22.53
N PHE A 76 37.40 26.88 -23.51
CA PHE A 76 37.82 26.90 -24.92
C PHE A 76 36.71 27.47 -25.81
N SER A 77 37.14 28.39 -26.67
CA SER A 77 36.37 29.06 -27.71
C SER A 77 36.11 28.14 -28.90
N THR A 78 34.94 28.35 -29.52
CA THR A 78 34.51 27.95 -30.90
C THR A 78 33.76 26.63 -31.13
N LEU A 79 32.82 26.24 -30.26
CA LEU A 79 31.76 25.30 -30.69
C LEU A 79 30.37 25.91 -30.52
N ASP A 80 29.52 25.71 -31.52
CA ASP A 80 28.12 26.11 -31.56
C ASP A 80 27.41 25.79 -30.23
N ILE A 81 26.80 26.81 -29.64
CA ILE A 81 26.20 26.79 -28.31
C ILE A 81 25.21 25.64 -28.19
N ASN A 82 24.46 25.33 -29.25
CA ASN A 82 23.46 24.26 -29.22
C ASN A 82 24.11 22.88 -29.13
N THR A 83 25.22 22.68 -29.84
CA THR A 83 26.01 21.43 -29.81
C THR A 83 26.68 21.23 -28.46
N PHE A 84 27.25 22.30 -27.88
CA PHE A 84 27.79 22.27 -26.52
C PHE A 84 26.71 21.99 -25.48
N THR A 85 25.57 22.68 -25.57
CA THR A 85 24.46 22.50 -24.63
C THR A 85 23.91 21.08 -24.71
N SER A 86 23.76 20.53 -25.92
CA SER A 86 23.30 19.15 -26.12
C SER A 86 24.29 18.13 -25.59
N SER A 87 25.59 18.32 -25.82
CA SER A 87 26.62 17.40 -25.32
C SER A 87 26.77 17.46 -23.80
N VAL A 88 26.61 18.64 -23.20
CA VAL A 88 26.59 18.79 -21.74
C VAL A 88 25.32 18.15 -21.15
N LEU A 89 24.17 18.33 -21.79
CA LEU A 89 22.91 17.73 -21.35
C LEU A 89 22.95 16.19 -21.45
N ASP A 90 23.51 15.66 -22.54
CA ASP A 90 23.66 14.22 -22.77
C ASP A 90 24.67 13.60 -21.80
N TYR A 91 25.77 14.30 -21.51
CA TYR A 91 26.71 13.90 -20.45
C TYR A 91 26.05 13.91 -19.07
N ILE A 92 25.25 14.93 -18.75
CA ILE A 92 24.49 14.98 -17.49
C ILE A 92 23.49 13.82 -17.43
N ASN A 93 22.75 13.54 -18.49
CA ASN A 93 21.75 12.46 -18.51
C ASN A 93 22.42 11.08 -18.41
N THR A 94 23.50 10.83 -19.15
CA THR A 94 24.24 9.55 -19.09
C THR A 94 24.96 9.36 -17.76
N THR A 95 25.46 10.42 -17.13
CA THR A 95 26.03 10.35 -15.78
C THR A 95 24.95 10.16 -14.72
N ILE A 96 23.76 10.77 -14.89
CA ILE A 96 22.59 10.49 -14.05
C ILE A 96 22.20 9.02 -14.20
N ASP A 97 22.07 8.49 -15.42
CA ASP A 97 21.65 7.10 -15.63
C ASP A 97 22.70 6.07 -15.16
N SER A 98 24.00 6.41 -15.22
CA SER A 98 25.08 5.50 -14.80
C SER A 98 25.42 5.57 -13.30
N VAL A 99 25.21 6.73 -12.64
CA VAL A 99 25.49 6.93 -11.21
C VAL A 99 24.25 6.70 -10.35
N THR A 100 23.05 6.88 -10.90
CA THR A 100 21.80 6.80 -10.14
C THR A 100 21.23 5.38 -10.23
N MET A 101 21.38 4.60 -9.15
CA MET A 101 20.61 3.35 -9.02
C MET A 101 19.13 3.68 -8.80
N GLU A 102 18.28 3.40 -9.79
CA GLU A 102 16.83 3.50 -9.65
C GLU A 102 16.33 2.51 -8.59
N ASN A 103 15.68 3.01 -7.55
CA ASN A 103 15.14 2.20 -6.47
C ASN A 103 13.67 2.55 -6.25
N GLN A 104 12.77 1.71 -6.78
CA GLN A 104 11.33 1.89 -6.62
C GLN A 104 10.86 1.42 -5.23
N ILE A 105 10.18 2.29 -4.48
CA ILE A 105 9.53 1.93 -3.21
C ILE A 105 8.02 2.01 -3.40
N THR A 106 7.36 0.86 -3.52
CA THR A 106 5.89 0.78 -3.58
C THR A 106 5.30 0.94 -2.18
N THR A 107 4.53 2.01 -1.98
CA THR A 107 3.73 2.20 -0.76
C THR A 107 2.26 1.92 -1.07
N TYR A 108 1.80 0.74 -0.66
CA TYR A 108 0.41 0.33 -0.89
C TYR A 108 -0.55 1.10 0.03
N LEU A 109 -1.54 1.78 -0.55
CA LEU A 109 -2.65 2.40 0.16
C LEU A 109 -3.74 1.36 0.49
N ASN A 110 -3.39 0.29 1.20
CA ASN A 110 -4.39 -0.58 1.83
C ASN A 110 -4.20 -0.52 3.35
N GLN A 111 -4.96 0.37 4.00
CA GLN A 111 -4.95 0.45 5.46
C GLN A 111 -5.56 -0.84 6.00
N LYS A 112 -4.70 -1.67 6.60
CA LYS A 112 -5.14 -2.94 7.17
C LYS A 112 -6.30 -2.70 8.16
N PRO A 113 -7.39 -3.47 8.13
CA PRO A 113 -8.56 -3.22 8.97
C PRO A 113 -8.30 -3.17 10.49
N TRP A 114 -7.22 -3.81 10.96
CA TRP A 114 -6.78 -3.76 12.35
C TRP A 114 -5.98 -2.50 12.72
N MET A 115 -5.69 -1.59 11.78
CA MET A 115 -4.97 -0.32 12.02
C MET A 115 -5.87 0.77 12.63
N ASN A 116 -6.13 0.64 13.93
CA ASN A 116 -6.96 1.56 14.72
C ASN A 116 -6.16 2.74 15.34
N LYS A 117 -6.86 3.67 16.01
CA LYS A 117 -6.27 4.86 16.66
C LYS A 117 -5.20 4.50 17.69
N GLU A 118 -5.43 3.48 18.50
CA GLU A 118 -4.49 3.01 19.53
C GLU A 118 -3.16 2.53 18.93
N VAL A 119 -3.21 1.74 17.86
CA VAL A 119 -2.00 1.29 17.16
C VAL A 119 -1.24 2.48 16.55
N ARG A 120 -1.95 3.51 16.05
CA ARG A 120 -1.31 4.74 15.56
C ARG A 120 -0.64 5.55 16.68
N LEU A 121 -1.25 5.61 17.86
CA LEU A 121 -0.65 6.25 19.04
C LEU A 121 0.61 5.50 19.49
N LEU A 122 0.57 4.17 19.52
CA LEU A 122 1.73 3.34 19.85
C LEU A 122 2.86 3.49 18.83
N LEU A 123 2.54 3.59 17.54
CA LEU A 123 3.52 3.88 16.49
C LEU A 123 4.14 5.27 16.67
N LYS A 124 3.36 6.27 17.05
CA LYS A 124 3.84 7.61 17.36
C LYS A 124 4.80 7.58 18.56
N ALA A 125 4.40 6.94 19.66
CA ALA A 125 5.22 6.78 20.86
C ALA A 125 6.54 6.05 20.58
N HIS A 126 6.48 4.95 19.83
CA HIS A 126 7.66 4.22 19.38
C HIS A 126 8.62 5.08 18.56
N ASN A 127 8.10 5.83 17.59
CA ASN A 127 8.92 6.73 16.77
C ASN A 127 9.52 7.89 17.56
N THR A 128 8.80 8.41 18.57
CA THR A 128 9.33 9.45 19.45
C THR A 128 10.46 8.92 20.33
N THR A 129 10.31 7.74 20.93
CA THR A 129 11.38 7.14 21.76
C THR A 129 12.59 6.71 20.94
N PHE A 130 12.36 6.29 19.69
CA PHE A 130 13.44 5.99 18.76
C PHE A 130 14.27 7.25 18.43
N ARG A 131 13.59 8.38 18.20
CA ARG A 131 14.25 9.66 17.92
C ARG A 131 14.96 10.26 19.13
N SER A 132 14.50 9.99 20.35
CA SER A 132 15.15 10.50 21.56
C SER A 132 16.41 9.72 21.95
N GLY A 133 16.66 8.54 21.36
CA GLY A 133 17.86 7.73 21.63
C GLY A 133 17.86 7.03 23.00
N ASP A 134 16.76 7.09 23.76
CA ASP A 134 16.63 6.39 25.04
C ASP A 134 16.33 4.90 24.82
N THR A 135 17.34 4.06 25.08
CA THR A 135 17.29 2.61 24.90
C THR A 135 16.19 1.94 25.73
N GLN A 136 15.96 2.39 26.96
CA GLN A 136 14.99 1.75 27.86
C GLN A 136 13.55 2.13 27.47
N ALA A 137 13.30 3.41 27.19
CA ALA A 137 12.00 3.86 26.70
C ALA A 137 11.67 3.29 25.32
N TYR A 138 12.67 3.13 24.46
CA TYR A 138 12.51 2.46 23.15
C TYR A 138 12.10 0.99 23.31
N SER A 139 12.78 0.24 24.17
CA SER A 139 12.45 -1.17 24.45
C SER A 139 11.00 -1.34 24.94
N THR A 140 10.58 -0.51 25.91
CA THR A 140 9.22 -0.51 26.44
C THR A 140 8.19 -0.15 25.37
N SER A 141 8.44 0.91 24.60
CA SER A 141 7.52 1.36 23.54
C SER A 141 7.40 0.32 22.42
N ARG A 142 8.49 -0.37 22.09
CA ARG A 142 8.50 -1.50 21.15
C ARG A 142 7.66 -2.67 21.65
N ALA A 143 7.82 -3.05 22.92
CA ALA A 143 7.01 -4.10 23.54
C ALA A 143 5.51 -3.73 23.59
N ASN A 144 5.19 -2.47 23.91
CA ASN A 144 3.83 -1.95 23.92
C ASN A 144 3.20 -1.96 22.52
N LEU A 145 3.96 -1.54 21.50
CA LEU A 145 3.52 -1.58 20.11
C LEU A 145 3.20 -3.00 19.66
N MET A 146 4.07 -3.97 19.94
CA MET A 146 3.83 -5.39 19.60
C MET A 146 2.58 -5.93 20.28
N ARG A 147 2.39 -5.64 21.57
CA ARG A 147 1.17 -6.01 22.30
C ARG A 147 -0.08 -5.36 21.72
N GLY A 148 -0.01 -4.07 21.39
CA GLY A 148 -1.11 -3.33 20.78
C GLY A 148 -1.52 -3.89 19.41
N ILE A 149 -0.55 -4.21 18.56
CA ILE A 149 -0.82 -4.84 17.25
C ILE A 149 -1.46 -6.23 17.43
N LYS A 150 -0.94 -7.06 18.35
CA LYS A 150 -1.52 -8.37 18.63
C LYS A 150 -2.97 -8.25 19.10
N LYS A 151 -3.24 -7.33 20.03
CA LYS A 151 -4.59 -7.03 20.52
C LYS A 151 -5.51 -6.54 19.39
N ALA A 152 -5.06 -5.59 18.58
CA ALA A 152 -5.86 -5.04 17.50
C ALA A 152 -6.22 -6.08 16.43
N LYS A 153 -5.27 -6.95 16.06
CA LYS A 153 -5.52 -8.09 15.17
C LYS A 153 -6.53 -9.06 15.77
N TYR A 154 -6.40 -9.38 17.06
CA TYR A 154 -7.33 -10.26 17.76
C TYR A 154 -8.75 -9.67 17.83
N CYS A 155 -8.89 -8.39 18.16
CA CYS A 155 -10.20 -7.71 18.15
C CYS A 155 -10.83 -7.70 16.75
N TYR A 156 -10.03 -7.48 15.70
CA TYR A 156 -10.53 -7.56 14.33
C TYR A 156 -10.98 -8.97 13.97
N LYS A 157 -10.21 -10.00 14.35
CA LYS A 157 -10.58 -11.40 14.18
C LYS A 157 -11.95 -11.68 14.83
N LEU A 158 -12.12 -11.32 16.10
CA LEU A 158 -13.39 -11.51 16.82
C LEU A 158 -14.55 -10.80 16.12
N LYS A 159 -14.34 -9.56 15.66
CA LYS A 159 -15.36 -8.81 14.92
C LYS A 159 -15.78 -9.52 13.64
N VAL A 160 -14.84 -10.13 12.92
CA VAL A 160 -15.14 -10.90 11.71
C VAL A 160 -15.87 -12.19 12.06
N GLU A 161 -15.43 -12.93 13.09
CA GLU A 161 -16.08 -14.17 13.55
C GLU A 161 -17.51 -13.92 14.07
N GLU A 162 -17.77 -12.78 14.71
CA GLU A 162 -19.11 -12.36 15.16
C GLU A 162 -20.11 -12.26 14.01
N LEU A 163 -19.66 -11.86 12.82
CA LEU A 163 -20.50 -11.77 11.61
C LEU A 163 -20.99 -13.14 11.11
N PHE A 164 -20.33 -14.23 11.52
CA PHE A 164 -20.71 -15.61 11.19
C PHE A 164 -21.37 -16.36 12.35
N SER A 165 -21.44 -15.75 13.53
CA SER A 165 -21.98 -16.42 14.72
C SER A 165 -23.51 -16.51 14.70
N ASN A 166 -24.19 -15.65 13.93
CA ASN A 166 -25.64 -15.68 13.75
C ASN A 166 -25.99 -16.27 12.38
N SER A 167 -27.06 -17.06 12.31
CA SER A 167 -27.61 -17.60 11.05
C SER A 167 -28.36 -16.54 10.22
N ASP A 168 -27.85 -15.31 10.18
CA ASP A 168 -28.38 -14.21 9.37
C ASP A 168 -27.54 -14.08 8.08
N PRO A 169 -28.11 -14.40 6.90
CA PRO A 169 -27.40 -14.33 5.63
C PRO A 169 -26.82 -12.95 5.32
N ARG A 170 -27.45 -11.86 5.81
CA ARG A 170 -26.96 -10.49 5.57
C ARG A 170 -25.65 -10.23 6.31
N ARG A 171 -25.54 -10.70 7.55
CA ARG A 171 -24.31 -10.56 8.36
C ARG A 171 -23.19 -11.45 7.83
N MET A 172 -23.51 -12.68 7.42
CA MET A 172 -22.55 -13.56 6.75
C MET A 172 -21.98 -12.90 5.49
N TRP A 173 -22.85 -12.28 4.67
CA TRP A 173 -22.41 -11.55 3.49
C TRP A 173 -21.48 -10.38 3.82
N GLN A 174 -21.79 -9.60 4.87
CA GLN A 174 -20.88 -8.55 5.36
C GLN A 174 -19.52 -9.11 5.80
N GLY A 175 -19.51 -10.29 6.43
CA GLY A 175 -18.27 -11.00 6.79
C GLY A 175 -17.44 -11.37 5.55
N ILE A 176 -18.08 -11.92 4.52
CA ILE A 176 -17.43 -12.26 3.24
C ILE A 176 -16.86 -11.00 2.57
N GLN A 177 -17.60 -9.89 2.57
CA GLN A 177 -17.12 -8.62 2.04
C GLN A 177 -15.89 -8.12 2.80
N ALA A 178 -15.88 -8.24 4.13
CA ALA A 178 -14.76 -7.79 4.96
C ALA A 178 -13.48 -8.64 4.80
N ILE A 179 -13.58 -9.89 4.35
CA ILE A 179 -12.43 -10.78 4.11
C ILE A 179 -11.92 -10.68 2.67
N SER A 180 -12.82 -10.45 1.72
CA SER A 180 -12.50 -10.37 0.28
C SER A 180 -12.01 -9.00 -0.18
N ASP A 181 -11.97 -8.00 0.72
CA ASP A 181 -11.77 -6.59 0.39
C ASP A 181 -12.77 -6.07 -0.69
N TYR A 182 -13.91 -6.76 -0.84
CA TYR A 182 -14.91 -6.42 -1.84
C TYR A 182 -15.60 -5.11 -1.46
N LYS A 183 -15.37 -4.08 -2.27
CA LYS A 183 -16.08 -2.81 -2.19
C LYS A 183 -17.16 -2.79 -3.28
N PRO A 184 -18.46 -2.73 -2.94
CA PRO A 184 -19.50 -2.61 -3.95
C PRO A 184 -19.20 -1.37 -4.80
N SER A 185 -19.04 -1.60 -6.10
CA SER A 185 -18.86 -0.53 -7.08
C SER A 185 -20.11 0.34 -7.07
N SER A 186 -19.96 1.64 -6.81
CA SER A 186 -21.06 2.62 -6.88
C SER A 186 -21.60 2.83 -8.30
N SER A 187 -21.10 2.09 -9.29
CA SER A 187 -21.73 1.99 -10.60
C SER A 187 -23.01 1.18 -10.44
N THR A 188 -24.11 1.87 -10.14
CA THR A 188 -25.44 1.33 -10.41
C THR A 188 -25.46 1.03 -11.90
N MET A 189 -25.35 -0.25 -12.25
CA MET A 189 -25.43 -0.70 -13.63
C MET A 189 -26.89 -0.50 -14.03
N ASN A 190 -27.17 0.61 -14.71
CA ASN A 190 -28.53 1.05 -15.01
C ASN A 190 -29.22 0.23 -16.12
N ASP A 191 -28.57 -0.81 -16.63
CA ASP A 191 -29.03 -1.58 -17.78
C ASP A 191 -29.00 -3.09 -17.48
N ILE A 192 -29.75 -3.49 -16.43
CA ILE A 192 -30.03 -4.90 -16.16
C ILE A 192 -31.38 -5.22 -16.82
N ASP A 193 -31.34 -5.59 -18.09
CA ASP A 193 -32.53 -6.03 -18.83
C ASP A 193 -32.96 -7.46 -18.43
N ALA A 194 -34.26 -7.74 -18.50
CA ALA A 194 -34.85 -9.04 -18.19
C ALA A 194 -34.25 -10.17 -19.06
N SER A 195 -33.85 -9.86 -20.30
CA SER A 195 -33.14 -10.80 -21.17
C SER A 195 -31.80 -11.25 -20.58
N PHE A 196 -31.02 -10.31 -20.01
CA PHE A 196 -29.74 -10.62 -19.38
C PHE A 196 -29.93 -11.48 -18.11
N LEU A 197 -30.92 -11.14 -17.29
CA LEU A 197 -31.27 -11.94 -16.11
C LEU A 197 -31.69 -13.37 -16.47
N ASN A 198 -32.49 -13.54 -17.52
CA ASN A 198 -32.89 -14.85 -18.02
C ASN A 198 -31.71 -15.67 -18.56
N LYS A 199 -30.74 -15.02 -19.20
CA LYS A 199 -29.49 -15.66 -19.66
C LYS A 199 -28.64 -16.13 -18.48
N LEU A 200 -28.51 -15.33 -17.43
CA LEU A 200 -27.81 -15.73 -16.20
C LEU A 200 -28.52 -16.89 -15.50
N ASN A 201 -29.85 -16.82 -15.36
CA ASN A 201 -30.62 -17.87 -14.74
C ASN A 201 -30.46 -19.20 -15.50
N SER A 202 -30.56 -19.17 -16.83
CA SER A 202 -30.30 -20.34 -17.69
C SER A 202 -28.86 -20.87 -17.55
N PHE A 203 -27.88 -19.98 -17.38
CA PHE A 203 -26.47 -20.35 -17.23
C PHE A 203 -26.17 -21.05 -15.90
N TYR A 204 -26.77 -20.61 -14.79
CA TYR A 204 -26.53 -21.25 -13.48
C TYR A 204 -27.39 -22.49 -13.27
N VAL A 205 -28.63 -22.50 -13.78
CA VAL A 205 -29.53 -23.67 -13.67
C VAL A 205 -29.07 -24.85 -14.55
N ARG A 206 -28.14 -24.64 -15.50
CA ARG A 206 -27.63 -25.72 -16.36
C ARG A 206 -27.00 -26.88 -15.57
N PHE A 207 -26.44 -26.62 -14.39
CA PHE A 207 -25.84 -27.64 -13.54
C PHE A 207 -26.87 -28.50 -12.79
N GLU A 208 -28.06 -27.94 -12.53
CA GLU A 208 -29.16 -28.68 -11.88
C GLU A 208 -30.00 -29.49 -12.89
N ARG A 209 -29.93 -29.13 -14.18
CA ARG A 209 -30.73 -29.78 -15.23
C ARG A 209 -30.30 -31.21 -15.53
N ASP A 210 -29.04 -31.54 -15.23
CA ASP A 210 -28.49 -32.88 -15.39
C ASP A 210 -28.54 -33.71 -14.09
N ASN A 211 -28.96 -33.11 -12.96
CA ASN A 211 -29.34 -33.83 -11.74
C ASN A 211 -30.71 -34.51 -11.92
N LYS A 212 -30.75 -35.56 -12.76
CA LYS A 212 -31.91 -36.49 -12.84
C LYS A 212 -31.92 -37.52 -11.72
N GLU A 213 -31.00 -37.45 -10.77
CA GLU A 213 -31.09 -38.22 -9.55
C GLU A 213 -32.13 -37.55 -8.65
N LYS A 214 -33.29 -38.20 -8.49
CA LYS A 214 -34.20 -37.90 -7.39
C LYS A 214 -33.34 -37.83 -6.14
N GLY A 215 -33.31 -36.67 -5.47
CA GLY A 215 -32.64 -36.52 -4.19
C GLY A 215 -33.10 -37.63 -3.27
N ILE A 216 -32.29 -38.67 -3.12
CA ILE A 216 -32.46 -39.62 -2.06
C ILE A 216 -32.08 -38.80 -0.84
N THR A 217 -33.07 -38.28 -0.12
CA THR A 217 -32.89 -38.04 1.30
C THR A 217 -32.60 -39.40 1.90
N THR A 218 -31.32 -39.82 1.85
CA THR A 218 -30.80 -40.80 2.78
C THR A 218 -30.88 -40.11 4.12
N ARG A 219 -32.02 -40.31 4.79
CA ARG A 219 -32.08 -40.19 6.24
C ARG A 219 -30.87 -40.97 6.73
N PRO A 220 -29.90 -40.33 7.40
CA PRO A 220 -28.69 -41.02 7.78
C PRO A 220 -29.12 -42.22 8.63
N SER A 221 -28.74 -43.42 8.20
CA SER A 221 -28.87 -44.60 9.05
C SER A 221 -28.20 -44.26 10.38
N ALA A 222 -28.84 -44.64 11.48
CA ALA A 222 -28.43 -44.27 12.84
C ALA A 222 -27.01 -44.77 13.23
N ASP A 223 -26.32 -45.46 12.32
CA ASP A 223 -25.02 -46.11 12.53
C ASP A 223 -23.83 -45.41 11.84
N HIS A 224 -24.01 -44.23 11.23
CA HIS A 224 -22.86 -43.50 10.69
C HIS A 224 -22.21 -42.60 11.74
N GLN A 225 -21.09 -43.07 12.28
CA GLN A 225 -20.08 -42.28 12.97
C GLN A 225 -19.92 -40.92 12.30
N THR A 226 -20.10 -39.86 13.08
CA THR A 226 -19.74 -38.50 12.72
C THR A 226 -18.32 -38.50 12.18
N LEU A 227 -18.13 -38.13 10.91
CA LEU A 227 -16.80 -37.89 10.36
C LEU A 227 -16.19 -36.68 11.06
N THR A 228 -15.56 -36.93 12.20
CA THR A 228 -14.81 -35.92 12.95
C THR A 228 -13.42 -35.83 12.37
N LEU A 229 -13.21 -34.83 11.53
CA LEU A 229 -11.89 -34.47 11.04
C LEU A 229 -11.10 -33.86 12.20
N THR A 230 -9.99 -34.49 12.61
CA THR A 230 -9.15 -33.93 13.69
C THR A 230 -8.15 -32.93 13.12
N SER A 231 -7.73 -31.94 13.93
CA SER A 231 -6.70 -30.98 13.48
C SER A 231 -5.43 -31.66 13.00
N THR A 232 -5.07 -32.82 13.57
CA THR A 232 -3.88 -33.59 13.19
C THR A 232 -3.98 -34.13 11.76
N ASP A 233 -5.16 -34.58 11.34
CA ASP A 233 -5.38 -35.11 9.98
C ASP A 233 -5.20 -34.00 8.93
N VAL A 234 -5.68 -32.79 9.24
CA VAL A 234 -5.50 -31.61 8.38
C VAL A 234 -4.03 -31.22 8.26
N TYR A 235 -3.30 -31.23 9.37
CA TYR A 235 -1.87 -30.88 9.38
C TYR A 235 -1.02 -31.85 8.56
N ASN A 236 -1.33 -33.15 8.61
CA ASN A 236 -0.60 -34.17 7.86
C ASN A 236 -0.82 -34.07 6.34
N VAL A 237 -2.04 -33.75 5.91
CA VAL A 237 -2.33 -33.55 4.49
C VAL A 237 -1.66 -32.29 3.96
N LEU A 238 -1.70 -31.20 4.72
CA LEU A 238 -1.10 -29.93 4.31
C LEU A 238 0.43 -29.95 4.35
N SER A 239 1.05 -30.78 5.18
CA SER A 239 2.51 -30.93 5.21
C SER A 239 3.04 -31.69 4.00
N GLN A 240 2.28 -32.64 3.45
CA GLN A 240 2.64 -33.35 2.22
C GLN A 240 2.62 -32.48 0.96
N ILE A 241 1.81 -31.42 0.94
CA ILE A 241 1.68 -30.52 -0.22
C ILE A 241 2.84 -29.50 -0.30
N ASN A 242 3.51 -29.24 0.83
CA ASN A 242 4.61 -28.28 0.91
C ASN A 242 6.00 -28.96 0.92
N ALA A 243 6.11 -30.20 0.43
CA ALA A 243 7.38 -30.91 0.24
C ALA A 243 8.03 -30.60 -1.10
#